data_AF-A0A7W0J175-F1
#
_entry.id   AF-A0A7W0J175-F1
#
_cell.length_a   1.000
_cell.length_b   1.000
_cell.length_c   1.000
_cell.angle_alpha   90.00
_cell.angle_beta   90.00
_cell.angle_gamma   90.00
#
_symmetry.space_group_name_H-M   'P 1'
#
loop_
_entity.id
_entity.type
_entity.pdbx_description
1 polymer ?
#
loop_
_entity_poly.entity_id
_entity_poly.type
_entity_poly.pdbx_seq_one_letter_code
_entity_poly.pdbx_strand_id
1 'polypeptide(L)'
;MKNIGGQAVIEGVMMKSPKGWTVAVRDMKGDIHVKREGLSELPKALKVPMLRGVAALFHALFLGVKAIEFSASKAYNEDEKPMSPFTITLTMGFAFIVGIALFVLLPLYATKLIGIMIASVSENSFLFNLIDGIIRVLIFLSYVMAIGLWKEMRRIFEYHGAEHKAI
;
A
#
# COMPACT_ATOMS: atom_id res chain seq x y z
N MET A 1 -22.20 11.29 5.86
CA MET A 1 -21.72 9.90 5.92
C MET A 1 -20.49 9.86 6.81
N LYS A 2 -20.44 8.96 7.81
CA LYS A 2 -19.24 8.78 8.64
C LYS A 2 -18.18 8.15 7.74
N ASN A 3 -17.22 8.95 7.26
CA ASN A 3 -16.11 8.43 6.46
C ASN A 3 -15.22 7.58 7.37
N ILE A 4 -15.50 6.29 7.40
CA ILE A 4 -14.65 5.27 8.02
C ILE A 4 -13.86 4.63 6.89
N GLY A 5 -12.56 4.50 7.10
CA GLY A 5 -11.69 3.73 6.23
C GLY A 5 -10.87 2.77 7.07
N GLY A 6 -10.22 1.81 6.43
CA GLY A 6 -9.32 0.91 7.10
C GLY A 6 -8.06 0.65 6.29
N GLN A 7 -7.20 -0.15 6.90
CA GLN A 7 -6.01 -0.72 6.28
C GLN A 7 -5.63 -2.00 7.02
N ALA A 8 -5.40 -3.09 6.30
CA ALA A 8 -4.77 -4.29 6.84
C ALA A 8 -3.31 -4.03 7.24
N VAL A 9 -2.92 -4.55 8.41
CA VAL A 9 -1.55 -4.48 8.92
C VAL A 9 -1.07 -5.88 9.32
N ILE A 10 0.16 -6.01 9.78
CA ILE A 10 0.73 -7.30 10.19
C ILE A 10 -0.06 -7.82 11.39
N GLU A 11 -0.66 -9.00 11.24
CA GLU A 11 -1.50 -9.62 12.28
C GLU A 11 -2.65 -8.74 12.80
N GLY A 12 -3.18 -7.82 11.98
CA GLY A 12 -4.17 -6.87 12.49
C GLY A 12 -4.85 -5.98 11.46
N VAL A 13 -5.69 -5.08 11.95
CA VAL A 13 -6.43 -4.10 11.15
C VAL A 13 -6.34 -2.72 11.79
N MET A 14 -6.08 -1.71 10.96
CA MET A 14 -6.22 -0.29 11.30
C MET A 14 -7.54 0.25 10.77
N MET A 15 -8.26 1.00 11.61
CA MET A 15 -9.51 1.68 11.30
C MET A 15 -9.34 3.17 11.56
N LYS A 16 -9.75 4.00 10.60
CA LYS A 16 -9.70 5.46 10.66
C LYS A 16 -11.11 6.02 10.66
N SER A 17 -11.34 6.95 11.58
CA SER A 17 -12.53 7.80 11.65
C SER A 17 -12.15 9.28 11.49
N PRO A 18 -13.12 10.20 11.33
CA PRO A 18 -12.80 11.63 11.24
C PRO A 18 -12.09 12.22 12.47
N LYS A 19 -12.27 11.63 13.65
CA LYS A 19 -11.73 12.16 14.93
C LYS A 19 -10.52 11.40 15.46
N GLY A 20 -10.16 10.28 14.83
CA GLY A 20 -9.15 9.39 15.39
C GLY A 20 -8.97 8.13 14.56
N TRP A 21 -7.92 7.39 14.85
CA TRP A 21 -7.64 6.10 14.27
C TRP A 21 -7.33 5.08 15.36
N THR A 22 -7.50 3.81 15.04
CA THR A 22 -7.30 2.69 15.96
C THR A 22 -6.68 1.55 15.19
N VAL A 23 -5.68 0.90 15.76
CA VAL A 23 -5.10 -0.33 15.22
C VAL A 23 -5.18 -1.42 16.28
N ALA A 24 -5.66 -2.59 15.87
CA ALA A 24 -5.76 -3.78 16.70
C ALA A 24 -4.91 -4.89 16.08
N VAL A 25 -4.02 -5.47 16.87
CA VAL A 25 -2.99 -6.42 16.43
C VAL A 25 -3.02 -7.63 17.35
N ARG A 26 -3.01 -8.83 16.77
CA ARG A 26 -2.89 -10.09 17.49
C ARG A 26 -1.41 -10.46 17.59
N ASP A 27 -0.92 -10.75 18.79
CA ASP A 27 0.45 -11.25 18.96
C ASP A 27 0.54 -12.78 18.79
N MET A 28 1.76 -13.33 18.89
CA MET A 28 2.01 -14.78 18.83
C MET A 28 1.35 -15.59 19.95
N LYS A 29 1.04 -14.97 21.09
CA LYS A 29 0.33 -15.62 22.22
C LYS A 29 -1.19 -15.60 22.01
N GLY A 30 -1.67 -14.84 21.04
CA GLY A 30 -3.08 -14.66 20.72
C GLY A 30 -3.72 -13.47 21.43
N ASP A 31 -2.96 -12.70 22.20
CA ASP A 31 -3.45 -11.49 22.88
C ASP A 31 -3.63 -10.35 21.87
N ILE A 32 -4.63 -9.51 22.11
CA ILE A 32 -4.97 -8.38 21.22
C ILE A 32 -4.45 -7.08 21.83
N HIS A 33 -3.52 -6.44 21.12
CA HIS A 33 -2.97 -5.14 21.44
C HIS A 33 -3.67 -4.05 20.65
N VAL A 34 -4.17 -3.02 21.33
CA VAL A 34 -4.91 -1.93 20.70
C VAL A 34 -4.23 -0.61 20.96
N LYS A 35 -3.99 0.15 19.90
CA LYS A 35 -3.53 1.55 19.96
C LYS A 35 -4.60 2.46 19.40
N ARG A 36 -4.93 3.52 20.15
CA ARG A 36 -5.91 4.53 19.78
C ARG A 36 -5.27 5.91 19.87
N GLU A 37 -5.44 6.70 18.84
CA GLU A 37 -4.96 8.08 18.82
C GLU A 37 -5.98 9.00 18.16
N GLY A 38 -6.10 10.22 18.70
CA GLY A 38 -6.91 11.28 18.10
C GLY A 38 -6.27 11.82 16.82
N LEU A 39 -7.10 12.30 15.91
CA LEU A 39 -6.65 13.01 14.71
C LEU A 39 -7.01 14.48 14.84
N SER A 40 -6.01 15.34 14.67
CA SER A 40 -6.20 16.78 14.55
C SER A 40 -6.76 17.12 13.17
N GLU A 41 -7.59 18.15 13.10
CA GLU A 41 -8.08 18.64 11.82
C GLU A 41 -6.95 19.25 10.98
N LEU A 42 -6.95 18.92 9.68
CA LEU A 42 -6.07 19.58 8.72
C LEU A 42 -6.40 21.09 8.66
N PRO A 43 -5.39 21.97 8.57
CA PRO A 43 -5.58 23.41 8.36
C PRO A 43 -6.49 23.72 7.16
N LYS A 44 -7.28 24.80 7.23
CA LYS A 44 -8.23 25.19 6.16
C LYS A 44 -7.55 25.34 4.79
N ALA A 45 -6.31 25.83 4.75
CA ALA A 45 -5.52 25.97 3.51
C ALA A 45 -5.25 24.62 2.80
N LEU A 46 -5.13 23.53 3.55
CA LEU A 46 -4.93 22.18 3.02
C LEU A 46 -6.24 21.51 2.56
N LYS A 47 -7.39 22.19 2.68
CA LYS A 47 -8.71 21.67 2.25
C LYS A 47 -9.08 22.08 0.81
N VAL A 48 -8.22 22.82 0.09
CA VAL A 48 -8.44 23.27 -1.31
C VAL A 48 -8.34 22.09 -2.29
N PRO A 49 -9.19 21.97 -3.35
CA PRO A 49 -9.38 20.77 -4.17
C PRO A 49 -8.12 20.03 -4.71
N MET A 50 -6.99 20.71 -4.93
CA MET A 50 -5.73 20.07 -5.34
C MET A 50 -4.81 19.74 -4.15
N LEU A 51 -4.59 20.72 -3.27
CA LEU A 51 -3.79 20.55 -2.05
C LEU A 51 -4.38 19.51 -1.10
N ARG A 52 -5.71 19.37 -1.09
CA ARG A 52 -6.44 18.38 -0.30
C ARG A 52 -6.07 16.96 -0.66
N GLY A 53 -5.92 16.65 -1.95
CA GLY A 53 -5.57 15.31 -2.40
C GLY A 53 -4.16 14.93 -1.93
N VAL A 54 -3.20 15.83 -2.16
CA VAL A 54 -1.80 15.64 -1.75
C VAL A 54 -1.70 15.52 -0.22
N ALA A 55 -2.34 16.43 0.52
CA ALA A 55 -2.35 16.40 1.97
C ALA A 55 -2.99 15.12 2.52
N ALA A 56 -4.10 14.67 1.93
CA ALA A 56 -4.77 13.43 2.32
C ALA A 56 -3.89 12.20 2.06
N LEU A 57 -3.17 12.16 0.92
CA LEU A 57 -2.25 11.09 0.58
C LEU A 57 -1.09 10.99 1.59
N PHE A 58 -0.39 12.10 1.87
CA PHE A 58 0.69 12.11 2.85
C PHE A 58 0.19 11.76 4.25
N HIS A 59 -0.98 12.25 4.64
CA HIS A 59 -1.57 11.94 5.92
C HIS A 59 -1.96 10.45 6.03
N ALA A 60 -2.52 9.86 4.98
CA ALA A 60 -2.82 8.42 4.95
C ALA A 60 -1.54 7.58 5.00
N LEU A 61 -0.51 7.94 4.23
CA LEU A 61 0.79 7.25 4.24
C LEU A 61 1.43 7.29 5.62
N PHE A 62 1.47 8.47 6.26
CA PHE A 62 2.02 8.63 7.60
C PHE A 62 1.30 7.74 8.63
N LEU A 63 -0.04 7.72 8.62
CA LEU A 63 -0.82 6.86 9.50
C LEU A 63 -0.60 5.38 9.20
N GLY A 64 -0.52 5.00 7.93
CA GLY A 64 -0.26 3.63 7.49
C GLY A 64 1.10 3.12 7.98
N VAL A 65 2.16 3.91 7.83
CA VAL A 65 3.50 3.58 8.33
C VAL A 65 3.50 3.41 9.85
N LYS A 66 2.86 4.34 10.58
CA LYS A 66 2.74 4.27 12.05
C LYS A 66 1.95 3.05 12.53
N ALA A 67 0.94 2.64 11.77
CA ALA A 67 0.16 1.45 12.06
C ALA A 67 0.97 0.16 11.78
N ILE A 68 1.73 0.12 10.68
CA ILE A 68 2.62 -1.00 10.34
C ILE A 68 3.69 -1.16 11.43
N GLU A 69 4.36 -0.08 11.83
CA GLU A 69 5.38 -0.11 12.88
C GLU A 69 4.83 -0.62 14.22
N PHE A 70 3.66 -0.12 14.63
CA PHE A 70 2.97 -0.65 15.82
C PHE A 70 2.61 -2.14 15.65
N SER A 71 2.15 -2.54 14.47
CA SER A 71 1.78 -3.93 14.22
C SER A 71 2.97 -4.89 14.23
N ALA A 72 4.11 -4.50 13.64
CA ALA A 72 5.31 -5.31 13.63
C ALA A 72 5.84 -5.52 15.06
N SER A 73 5.99 -4.43 15.83
CA SER A 73 6.50 -4.51 17.21
C SER A 73 5.63 -5.38 18.12
N LYS A 74 4.30 -5.40 17.93
CA LYS A 74 3.39 -6.23 18.73
C LYS A 74 3.25 -7.66 18.21
N ALA A 75 3.19 -7.86 16.90
CA ALA A 75 3.06 -9.18 16.32
C ALA A 75 4.26 -10.09 16.63
N TYR A 76 5.48 -9.54 16.59
CA TYR A 76 6.70 -10.31 16.77
C TYR A 76 7.27 -10.30 18.19
N ASN A 77 6.58 -9.67 19.17
CA ASN A 77 7.07 -9.50 20.55
C ASN A 77 8.51 -8.95 20.63
N GLU A 78 8.88 -8.18 19.62
CA GLU A 78 10.15 -7.50 19.60
C GLU A 78 9.98 -6.22 20.44
N ASP A 79 10.71 -6.13 21.55
CA ASP A 79 11.04 -4.85 22.20
C ASP A 79 12.01 -4.04 21.29
N GLU A 80 11.78 -4.07 19.99
CA GLU A 80 12.56 -3.37 19.00
C GLU A 80 12.33 -1.88 19.14
N LYS A 81 13.44 -1.15 19.11
CA LYS A 81 13.42 0.30 19.02
C LYS A 81 12.62 0.69 17.78
N PRO A 82 11.82 1.78 17.84
CA PRO A 82 11.14 2.30 16.66
C PRO A 82 12.13 2.43 15.50
N MET A 83 11.69 2.05 14.30
CA MET A 83 12.56 2.09 13.13
C MET A 83 13.10 3.52 12.96
N SER A 84 14.41 3.65 12.71
CA SER A 84 15.00 4.97 12.47
C SER A 84 14.27 5.65 11.30
N PRO A 85 13.94 6.96 11.40
CA PRO A 85 13.34 7.70 10.29
C PRO A 85 14.13 7.59 8.98
N PHE A 86 15.46 7.45 9.09
CA PHE A 86 16.33 7.22 7.95
C PHE A 86 16.07 5.87 7.28
N THR A 87 15.93 4.79 8.05
CA THR A 87 15.61 3.45 7.54
C THR A 87 14.26 3.46 6.84
N ILE A 88 13.23 4.05 7.44
CA ILE A 88 11.89 4.16 6.83
C ILE A 88 11.96 4.92 5.50
N THR A 89 12.70 6.03 5.47
CA THR A 89 12.85 6.84 4.25
C THR A 89 13.56 6.04 3.15
N LEU A 90 14.62 5.30 3.51
CA LEU A 90 15.40 4.51 2.56
C LEU A 90 14.58 3.33 2.01
N THR A 91 13.92 2.56 2.87
CA THR A 91 13.10 1.40 2.44
C THR A 91 11.91 1.85 1.61
N MET A 92 11.26 2.96 1.97
CA MET A 92 10.15 3.52 1.21
C MET A 92 10.63 4.07 -0.14
N GLY A 93 11.76 4.78 -0.18
CA GLY A 93 12.37 5.24 -1.42
C GLY A 93 12.75 4.08 -2.36
N PHE A 94 13.34 3.02 -1.82
CA PHE A 94 13.62 1.80 -2.58
C PHE A 94 12.35 1.15 -3.11
N ALA A 95 11.31 1.00 -2.28
CA ALA A 95 10.02 0.46 -2.70
C ALA A 95 9.37 1.29 -3.82
N PHE A 96 9.47 2.62 -3.78
CA PHE A 96 9.01 3.49 -4.87
C PHE A 96 9.77 3.25 -6.16
N ILE A 97 11.10 3.16 -6.11
CA ILE A 97 11.94 2.89 -7.28
C ILE A 97 11.58 1.55 -7.90
N VAL A 98 11.49 0.49 -7.08
CA VAL A 98 11.09 -0.85 -7.53
C VAL A 98 9.67 -0.81 -8.12
N GLY A 99 8.74 -0.11 -7.48
CA GLY A 99 7.37 0.05 -7.98
C GLY A 99 7.30 0.73 -9.35
N ILE A 100 8.05 1.82 -9.55
CA ILE A 100 8.14 2.51 -10.85
C ILE A 100 8.77 1.58 -11.89
N ALA A 101 9.86 0.90 -11.54
CA ALA A 101 10.53 -0.03 -12.44
C ALA A 101 9.58 -1.17 -12.86
N LEU A 102 8.88 -1.79 -11.91
CA LEU A 102 8.04 -2.96 -12.16
C LEU A 102 6.71 -2.61 -12.84
N PHE A 103 6.03 -1.54 -12.42
CA PHE A 103 4.68 -1.24 -12.88
C PHE A 103 4.61 -0.16 -13.96
N VAL A 104 5.67 0.60 -14.21
CA VAL A 104 5.70 1.63 -15.25
C VAL A 104 6.70 1.28 -16.34
N LEU A 105 7.96 1.11 -15.97
CA LEU A 105 9.03 0.92 -16.96
C LEU A 105 8.97 -0.47 -17.60
N LEU A 106 8.85 -1.54 -16.81
CA LEU A 106 8.83 -2.90 -17.31
C LEU A 106 7.72 -3.15 -18.37
N PRO A 107 6.42 -2.83 -18.13
CA PRO A 107 5.40 -3.02 -19.15
C PRO A 107 5.69 -2.20 -20.41
N LEU A 108 6.11 -0.93 -20.25
CA LEU A 108 6.41 -0.05 -21.37
C LEU A 108 7.55 -0.57 -22.25
N TYR A 109 8.65 -1.01 -21.63
CA TYR A 109 9.79 -1.58 -22.34
C TYR A 109 9.45 -2.94 -22.95
N ALA A 110 8.66 -3.78 -22.27
CA ALA A 110 8.19 -5.04 -22.83
C ALA A 110 7.36 -4.81 -24.11
N THR A 111 6.40 -3.87 -24.08
CA THR A 111 5.61 -3.49 -25.25
C THR A 111 6.50 -2.94 -26.37
N LYS A 112 7.48 -2.10 -26.04
CA LYS A 112 8.44 -1.57 -27.02
C LYS A 112 9.26 -2.66 -27.69
N LEU A 113 9.74 -3.66 -26.94
CA LEU A 113 10.47 -4.80 -27.50
C LEU A 113 9.60 -5.62 -28.46
N ILE A 114 8.33 -5.83 -28.13
CA ILE A 114 7.36 -6.48 -29.04
C ILE A 114 7.19 -5.65 -30.31
N GLY A 115 7.10 -4.32 -30.20
CA GLY A 115 6.98 -3.41 -31.35
C GLY A 115 8.20 -3.41 -32.29
N ILE A 116 9.38 -3.82 -31.82
CA ILE A 116 10.56 -4.04 -32.67
C ILE A 116 10.41 -5.32 -33.49
N MET A 117 9.83 -6.37 -32.92
CA MET A 117 9.63 -7.66 -33.59
C MET A 117 8.40 -7.67 -34.51
N ILE A 118 7.37 -6.88 -34.17
CA ILE A 118 6.09 -6.83 -34.87
C ILE A 118 5.80 -5.37 -35.26
N ALA A 119 6.07 -5.01 -36.51
CA ALA A 119 5.90 -3.64 -37.02
C ALA A 119 4.47 -3.08 -36.82
N SER A 120 3.44 -3.93 -36.93
CA SER A 120 2.05 -3.51 -36.71
C SER A 120 1.79 -2.97 -35.30
N VAL A 121 2.56 -3.42 -34.30
CA VAL A 121 2.45 -2.95 -32.91
C VAL A 121 3.11 -1.59 -32.72
N SER A 122 4.22 -1.31 -33.41
CA SER A 122 4.90 -0.02 -33.31
C SER A 122 4.26 1.07 -34.18
N GLU A 123 3.66 0.72 -35.31
CA GLU A 123 3.03 1.67 -36.23
C GLU A 123 1.61 2.09 -35.80
N ASN A 124 0.91 1.27 -35.02
CA ASN A 124 -0.45 1.54 -34.58
C ASN A 124 -0.52 1.87 -33.09
N SER A 125 -0.74 3.15 -32.76
CA SER A 125 -0.84 3.62 -31.37
C SER A 125 -1.95 2.93 -30.57
N PHE A 126 -3.07 2.57 -31.20
CA PHE A 126 -4.14 1.84 -30.51
C PHE A 126 -3.66 0.44 -30.12
N LEU A 127 -3.03 -0.28 -31.05
CA LEU A 127 -2.53 -1.64 -30.80
C LEU A 127 -1.41 -1.64 -29.76
N PHE A 128 -0.51 -0.66 -29.79
CA PHE A 128 0.52 -0.48 -28.78
C PHE A 128 -0.08 -0.35 -27.38
N ASN A 129 -1.03 0.57 -27.19
CA ASN A 129 -1.66 0.83 -25.90
C ASN A 129 -2.50 -0.36 -25.41
N LEU A 130 -3.15 -1.08 -26.32
CA LEU A 130 -3.88 -2.30 -25.99
C LEU A 130 -2.93 -3.37 -25.42
N ILE A 131 -1.80 -3.61 -26.09
CA ILE A 131 -0.80 -4.59 -25.66
C ILE A 131 -0.15 -4.15 -24.34
N ASP A 132 0.21 -2.87 -24.20
CA ASP A 132 0.76 -2.34 -22.94
C ASP A 132 -0.21 -2.54 -21.77
N GLY A 133 -1.49 -2.25 -21.99
CA GLY A 133 -2.55 -2.48 -21.01
C GLY A 133 -2.66 -3.95 -20.59
N ILE A 134 -2.63 -4.87 -21.55
CA ILE A 134 -2.66 -6.33 -21.29
C ILE A 134 -1.43 -6.75 -20.47
N ILE A 135 -0.23 -6.34 -20.90
CA ILE A 135 1.03 -6.66 -20.20
C ILE A 135 0.99 -6.13 -18.77
N ARG A 136 0.53 -4.89 -18.58
CA ARG A 136 0.39 -4.25 -17.26
C ARG A 136 -0.53 -5.04 -16.34
N VAL A 137 -1.69 -5.51 -16.84
CA VAL A 137 -2.62 -6.34 -16.07
C VAL A 137 -1.98 -7.69 -15.74
N LEU A 138 -1.30 -8.33 -16.68
CA LEU A 138 -0.61 -9.61 -16.44
C LEU A 138 0.52 -9.47 -15.40
N ILE A 139 1.32 -8.40 -15.47
CA ILE A 139 2.35 -8.10 -14.47
C ILE A 139 1.71 -7.85 -13.11
N PHE A 140 0.63 -7.07 -13.05
CA PHE A 140 -0.07 -6.80 -11.79
C PHE A 140 -0.64 -8.07 -11.15
N LEU A 141 -1.36 -8.90 -11.92
CA LEU A 141 -1.92 -10.14 -11.41
C LEU A 141 -0.83 -11.13 -11.00
N SER A 142 0.22 -11.29 -11.81
CA SER A 142 1.34 -12.18 -11.47
C SER A 142 2.08 -11.72 -10.22
N TYR A 143 2.28 -10.41 -10.04
CA TYR A 143 2.84 -9.85 -8.81
C TYR A 143 1.99 -10.18 -7.58
N VAL A 144 0.69 -9.90 -7.61
CA VAL A 144 -0.22 -10.17 -6.48
C VAL A 144 -0.24 -11.66 -6.12
N MET A 145 -0.30 -12.53 -7.13
CA MET A 145 -0.22 -13.97 -6.92
C MET A 145 1.11 -14.39 -6.31
N ALA A 146 2.23 -13.88 -6.83
CA ALA A 146 3.57 -14.23 -6.37
C ALA A 146 3.81 -13.83 -4.91
N ILE A 147 3.47 -12.59 -4.54
CA ILE A 147 3.65 -12.16 -3.14
C ILE A 147 2.70 -12.89 -2.20
N GLY A 148 1.51 -13.29 -2.66
CA GLY A 148 0.54 -14.06 -1.89
C GLY A 148 1.01 -15.49 -1.54
N LEU A 149 2.08 -15.99 -2.18
CA LEU A 149 2.70 -17.26 -1.83
C LEU A 149 3.52 -17.17 -0.53
N TRP A 150 3.94 -15.96 -0.13
CA TRP A 150 4.63 -15.74 1.14
C TRP A 150 3.64 -15.69 2.30
N LYS A 151 3.96 -16.41 3.39
CA LYS A 151 3.05 -16.64 4.52
C LYS A 151 2.58 -15.33 5.16
N GLU A 152 3.51 -14.40 5.35
CA GLU A 152 3.31 -13.10 5.97
C GLU A 152 2.36 -12.24 5.13
N MET A 153 2.52 -12.28 3.80
CA MET A 153 1.70 -11.50 2.89
C MET A 153 0.31 -12.13 2.72
N ARG A 154 0.23 -13.46 2.64
CA ARG A 154 -1.04 -14.18 2.69
C ARG A 154 -1.86 -13.79 3.92
N ARG A 155 -1.19 -13.67 5.08
CA ARG A 155 -1.82 -13.26 6.32
C ARG A 155 -2.37 -11.83 6.26
N ILE A 156 -1.61 -10.87 5.72
CA ILE A 156 -2.11 -9.51 5.53
C ILE A 156 -3.33 -9.50 4.59
N PHE A 157 -3.37 -10.34 3.56
CA PHE A 157 -4.55 -10.48 2.71
C PHE A 157 -5.77 -11.05 3.45
N GLU A 158 -5.58 -12.00 4.39
CA GLU A 158 -6.65 -12.47 5.28
C GLU A 158 -7.23 -11.32 6.12
N TYR A 159 -6.36 -10.49 6.72
CA TYR A 159 -6.79 -9.32 7.49
C TYR A 159 -7.43 -8.23 6.62
N HIS A 160 -7.02 -8.08 5.37
CA HIS A 160 -7.68 -7.19 4.41
C HIS A 160 -9.11 -7.62 4.10
N GLY A 161 -9.34 -8.92 3.93
CA GLY A 161 -10.69 -9.47 3.83
C GLY A 161 -11.52 -9.22 5.10
N ALA A 162 -10.91 -9.34 6.27
CA ALA A 162 -11.55 -9.05 7.55
C ALA A 162 -11.91 -7.56 7.72
N GLU A 163 -11.02 -6.65 7.31
CA GLU A 163 -11.23 -5.21 7.31
C GLU A 163 -12.46 -4.84 6.46
N HIS A 164 -12.52 -5.30 5.22
CA HIS A 164 -13.64 -5.03 4.33
C HIS A 164 -14.97 -5.59 4.81
N LYS A 165 -14.95 -6.67 5.60
CA LYS A 165 -16.16 -7.21 6.22
C LYS A 165 -16.62 -6.41 7.45
N ALA A 166 -15.72 -5.65 8.07
CA ALA A 166 -15.98 -4.87 9.27
C ALA A 166 -16.42 -3.41 9.00
N ILE A 167 -16.19 -2.91 7.78
CA ILE A 167 -16.61 -1.58 7.29
C ILE A 167 -17.96 -1.68 6.58
#